data_AF-A0AAW1VC63-F1
#
_entry.id   AF-A0AAW1VC63-F1
#
_cell.length_a   1.000
_cell.length_b   1.000
_cell.length_c   1.000
_cell.angle_alpha   90.00
_cell.angle_beta   90.00
_cell.angle_gamma   90.00
#
_symmetry.space_group_name_H-M   'P 1'
#
loop_
_entity.id
_entity.type
_entity.pdbx_description
1 polymer ?
#
loop_
_entity_poly.entity_id
_entity_poly.type
_entity_poly.pdbx_seq_one_letter_code
_entity_poly.pdbx_strand_id
1 'polypeptide(L)'
;MKGLVIFCLVAVLVSVNCGSGDDLMKHFKLKYVEAYLQQRQALDQVGSRLEQICPGSKTKLETAFDEMKTCADKIDETAETSCSILKNKAPKCIEPVMKVLKDCMPQQSKEVPQFMLNSLLKGVDYICKTDGEHIFELGNVCLHRQNPMTLTCKRKLTMRLQTYHRNGLGVNDICSLMKYMRPCLKTHFSYSCGSAVTQEAVLGLYDAFLSNCVATENEIAENEKTSGTNLLEDFSY
;
A
#
# COMPACT_ATOMS: atom_id res chain seq x y z
N MET A 1 16.34 0.92 -0.83
CA MET A 1 15.04 0.26 -0.50
C MET A 1 14.30 0.80 0.73
N LYS A 2 14.90 1.62 1.60
CA LYS A 2 14.20 2.22 2.77
C LYS A 2 13.04 3.16 2.40
N GLY A 3 13.08 3.82 1.24
CA GLY A 3 12.11 4.87 0.88
C GLY A 3 10.78 4.37 0.31
N LEU A 4 10.75 3.22 -0.36
CA LEU A 4 9.61 2.83 -1.21
C LEU A 4 8.52 2.07 -0.44
N VAL A 5 8.90 1.31 0.59
CA VAL A 5 7.97 0.68 1.54
C VAL A 5 7.37 1.71 2.49
N ILE A 6 8.16 2.72 2.87
CA ILE A 6 7.67 3.89 3.60
C ILE A 6 6.69 4.68 2.72
N PHE A 7 6.92 4.79 1.41
CA PHE A 7 6.04 5.52 0.48
C PHE A 7 4.63 4.91 0.38
N CYS A 8 4.48 3.58 0.30
CA CYS A 8 3.15 2.95 0.30
C CYS A 8 2.41 3.10 1.65
N LEU A 9 3.14 3.02 2.76
CA LEU A 9 2.55 3.23 4.10
C LEU A 9 2.25 4.72 4.37
N VAL A 10 3.07 5.64 3.87
CA VAL A 10 2.90 7.08 4.04
C VAL A 10 1.82 7.64 3.10
N ALA A 11 1.67 7.12 1.88
CA ALA A 11 0.57 7.52 0.99
C ALA A 11 -0.80 7.22 1.61
N VAL A 12 -0.94 6.10 2.34
CA VAL A 12 -2.15 5.76 3.10
C VAL A 12 -2.30 6.63 4.35
N LEU A 13 -1.19 7.04 5.00
CA LEU A 13 -1.21 7.86 6.22
C LEU A 13 -1.36 9.37 5.97
N VAL A 14 -0.94 9.89 4.81
CA VAL A 14 -1.01 11.32 4.47
C VAL A 14 -2.42 11.76 4.07
N SER A 15 -3.26 10.86 3.57
CA SER A 15 -4.66 11.12 3.23
C SER A 15 -5.60 11.38 4.43
N VAL A 16 -5.10 11.31 5.69
CA VAL A 16 -5.97 11.36 6.90
C VAL A 16 -5.83 12.67 7.70
N ASN A 17 -5.00 13.64 7.27
CA ASN A 17 -4.85 14.90 8.02
C ASN A 17 -5.88 15.96 7.56
N CYS A 18 -7.15 15.76 7.92
CA CYS A 18 -8.21 16.76 7.72
C CYS A 18 -8.23 17.79 8.87
N GLY A 19 -7.86 19.03 8.57
CA GLY A 19 -7.97 20.17 9.49
C GLY A 19 -9.26 20.98 9.27
N SER A 20 -9.89 21.38 10.37
CA SER A 20 -11.18 22.12 10.49
C SER A 20 -11.27 23.43 9.69
N GLY A 21 -12.45 23.71 9.14
CA GLY A 21 -12.91 25.02 8.64
C GLY A 21 -13.05 26.03 9.79
N ASP A 22 -12.87 27.35 9.60
CA ASP A 22 -13.71 28.21 8.74
C ASP A 22 -12.97 29.46 8.23
N ASP A 23 -12.14 29.34 7.18
CA ASP A 23 -11.64 30.52 6.44
C ASP A 23 -11.34 30.17 4.96
N LEU A 24 -12.36 29.61 4.33
CA LEU A 24 -12.24 28.56 3.30
C LEU A 24 -11.62 29.01 1.97
N MET A 25 -11.66 30.28 1.57
CA MET A 25 -11.38 30.64 0.16
C MET A 25 -10.01 31.30 -0.10
N LYS A 26 -9.43 32.01 0.87
CA LYS A 26 -8.04 32.53 0.77
C LYS A 26 -7.01 31.50 1.22
N HIS A 27 -7.34 30.68 2.22
CA HIS A 27 -6.50 29.56 2.62
C HIS A 27 -6.46 28.45 1.56
N PHE A 28 -7.49 28.29 0.73
CA PHE A 28 -7.50 27.25 -0.31
C PHE A 28 -6.40 27.45 -1.36
N LYS A 29 -6.19 28.68 -1.84
CA LYS A 29 -5.16 28.92 -2.87
C LYS A 29 -3.75 28.74 -2.31
N LEU A 30 -3.50 29.21 -1.08
CA LEU A 30 -2.19 29.02 -0.44
C LEU A 30 -1.95 27.56 -0.06
N LYS A 31 -2.95 26.86 0.50
CA LYS A 31 -2.86 25.42 0.80
C LYS A 31 -2.76 24.56 -0.46
N TYR A 32 -3.41 24.95 -1.56
CA TYR A 32 -3.31 24.23 -2.84
C TYR A 32 -1.93 24.39 -3.45
N VAL A 33 -1.38 25.61 -3.44
CA VAL A 33 0.00 25.87 -3.88
C VAL A 33 1.00 25.18 -2.96
N GLU A 34 0.78 25.18 -1.65
CA GLU A 34 1.61 24.48 -0.68
C GLU A 34 1.54 22.96 -0.87
N ALA A 35 0.35 22.39 -1.07
CA ALA A 35 0.18 20.97 -1.38
C ALA A 35 0.84 20.59 -2.71
N TYR A 36 0.75 21.44 -3.73
CA TYR A 36 1.42 21.25 -5.02
C TYR A 36 2.95 21.32 -4.89
N LEU A 37 3.48 22.27 -4.11
CA LEU A 37 4.91 22.39 -3.84
C LEU A 37 5.42 21.21 -3.01
N GLN A 38 4.67 20.77 -2.01
CA GLN A 38 4.97 19.57 -1.22
C GLN A 38 4.96 18.31 -2.10
N GLN A 39 4.00 18.20 -3.03
CA GLN A 39 3.93 17.10 -3.99
C GLN A 39 5.15 17.10 -4.92
N ARG A 40 5.54 18.26 -5.46
CA ARG A 40 6.75 18.41 -6.28
C ARG A 40 8.01 18.02 -5.51
N GLN A 41 8.17 18.49 -4.28
CA GLN A 41 9.31 18.12 -3.43
C GLN A 41 9.33 16.63 -3.11
N ALA A 42 8.18 16.02 -2.84
CA ALA A 42 8.08 14.57 -2.62
C ALA A 42 8.47 13.79 -3.88
N LEU A 43 8.00 14.22 -5.06
CA LEU A 43 8.37 13.64 -6.35
C LEU A 43 9.88 13.74 -6.61
N ASP A 44 10.48 14.90 -6.34
CA ASP A 44 11.92 15.10 -6.49
C ASP A 44 12.73 14.22 -5.54
N GLN A 45 12.28 14.07 -4.29
CA GLN A 45 12.92 13.18 -3.32
C GLN A 45 12.80 11.71 -3.72
N VAL A 46 11.63 11.28 -4.21
CA VAL A 46 11.40 9.91 -4.67
C VAL A 46 12.22 9.64 -5.92
N GLY A 47 12.18 10.54 -6.91
CA GLY A 47 12.96 10.45 -8.14
C GLY A 47 14.46 10.39 -7.85
N SER A 48 14.97 11.23 -6.96
CA SER A 48 16.39 11.22 -6.56
C SER A 48 16.80 9.94 -5.84
N ARG A 49 15.92 9.38 -5.00
CA ARG A 49 16.18 8.09 -4.34
C ARG A 49 16.09 6.91 -5.29
N LEU A 50 15.21 6.98 -6.29
CA LEU A 50 15.11 5.96 -7.32
C LEU A 50 16.35 6.01 -8.22
N GLU A 51 16.81 7.21 -8.58
CA GLU A 51 18.02 7.44 -9.36
C GLU A 51 19.28 6.82 -8.70
N GLN A 52 19.39 6.91 -7.37
CA GLN A 52 20.48 6.26 -6.63
C GLN A 52 20.48 4.73 -6.73
N ILE A 53 19.31 4.12 -6.93
CA ILE A 53 19.14 2.67 -7.03
C ILE A 53 19.21 2.23 -8.49
N CYS A 54 18.85 3.13 -9.40
CA CYS A 54 18.45 2.82 -10.76
C CYS A 54 18.68 4.06 -11.63
N PRO A 55 19.91 4.22 -12.16
CA PRO A 55 20.27 5.38 -12.94
C PRO A 55 19.39 5.55 -14.18
N GLY A 56 19.00 6.78 -14.50
CA GLY A 56 18.11 7.13 -15.61
C GLY A 56 16.63 6.87 -15.33
N SER A 57 16.25 6.61 -14.08
CA SER A 57 14.85 6.38 -13.69
C SER A 57 14.11 7.66 -13.32
N LYS A 58 14.81 8.71 -12.90
CA LYS A 58 14.18 9.98 -12.51
C LYS A 58 13.33 10.58 -13.63
N THR A 59 13.89 10.72 -14.82
CA THR A 59 13.18 11.31 -15.99
C THR A 59 12.02 10.44 -16.46
N LYS A 60 12.20 9.11 -16.44
CA LYS A 60 11.13 8.15 -16.75
C LYS A 60 9.99 8.24 -15.74
N LEU A 61 10.33 8.38 -14.47
CA LEU A 61 9.36 8.51 -13.38
C LEU A 61 8.59 9.83 -13.49
N GLU A 62 9.26 10.95 -13.74
CA GLU A 62 8.62 12.24 -14.00
C GLU A 62 7.63 12.17 -15.16
N THR A 63 8.06 11.58 -16.28
CA THR A 63 7.18 11.38 -17.46
C THR A 63 5.97 10.50 -17.11
N ALA A 64 6.19 9.40 -16.39
CA ALA A 64 5.12 8.52 -15.94
C ALA A 64 4.13 9.21 -14.99
N PHE A 65 4.60 10.14 -14.16
CA PHE A 65 3.73 10.97 -13.31
C PHE A 65 2.90 11.97 -14.12
N ASP A 66 3.49 12.59 -15.14
CA ASP A 66 2.76 13.49 -16.04
C ASP A 66 1.70 12.74 -16.85
N GLU A 67 1.98 11.51 -17.29
CA GLU A 67 1.01 10.61 -17.94
C GLU A 67 -0.11 10.21 -16.97
N MET A 68 0.22 9.84 -15.72
CA MET A 68 -0.76 9.53 -14.68
C MET A 68 -1.68 10.72 -14.41
N LYS A 69 -1.12 11.93 -14.31
CA LYS A 69 -1.90 13.17 -14.11
C LYS A 69 -2.82 13.43 -15.30
N THR A 70 -2.29 13.34 -16.53
CA THR A 70 -3.08 13.53 -17.76
C THR A 70 -4.22 12.51 -17.86
N CYS A 71 -4.00 11.28 -17.39
CA CYS A 71 -5.04 10.27 -17.30
C CYS A 71 -6.11 10.64 -16.26
N ALA A 72 -5.70 11.09 -15.07
CA ALA A 72 -6.61 11.51 -14.00
C ALA A 72 -7.47 12.71 -14.43
N ASP A 73 -6.90 13.70 -15.11
CA ASP A 73 -7.61 14.89 -15.59
C ASP A 73 -8.69 14.57 -16.65
N LYS A 74 -8.64 13.38 -17.27
CA LYS A 74 -9.65 12.91 -18.24
C LYS A 74 -10.78 12.11 -17.61
N ILE A 75 -10.72 11.83 -16.31
CA ILE A 75 -11.78 11.11 -15.61
C ILE A 75 -12.94 12.06 -15.41
N ASP A 76 -14.12 11.66 -15.89
CA ASP A 76 -15.36 12.39 -15.65
C ASP A 76 -15.90 12.04 -14.26
N GLU A 77 -15.61 12.90 -13.29
CA GLU A 77 -16.06 12.75 -11.90
C GLU A 77 -17.58 12.91 -11.74
N THR A 78 -18.28 13.45 -12.75
CA THR A 78 -19.73 13.63 -12.70
C THR A 78 -20.51 12.41 -13.21
N ALA A 79 -19.87 11.58 -14.03
CA ALA A 79 -20.47 10.38 -14.62
C ALA A 79 -20.24 9.11 -13.79
N GLU A 80 -19.26 9.11 -12.88
CA GLU A 80 -18.85 7.92 -12.13
C GLU A 80 -18.79 8.16 -10.63
N THR A 81 -19.12 7.14 -9.83
CA THR A 81 -18.93 7.20 -8.38
C THR A 81 -17.45 7.07 -8.02
N SER A 82 -17.03 7.60 -6.88
CA SER A 82 -15.64 7.48 -6.40
C SER A 82 -15.16 6.03 -6.34
N CYS A 83 -16.05 5.09 -5.99
CA CYS A 83 -15.77 3.66 -6.01
C CYS A 83 -15.56 3.09 -7.42
N SER A 84 -16.33 3.52 -8.42
CA SER A 84 -16.09 3.13 -9.82
C SER A 84 -14.74 3.64 -10.30
N ILE A 85 -14.44 4.91 -10.01
CA ILE A 85 -13.19 5.56 -10.40
C ILE A 85 -11.98 4.82 -9.81
N LEU A 86 -11.98 4.56 -8.51
CA LEU A 86 -10.88 3.88 -7.82
C LEU A 86 -10.68 2.43 -8.28
N LYS A 87 -11.75 1.71 -8.64
CA LYS A 87 -11.65 0.33 -9.10
C LYS A 87 -11.25 0.21 -10.57
N ASN A 88 -11.77 1.09 -11.42
CA ASN A 88 -11.73 0.88 -12.87
C ASN A 88 -10.78 1.83 -13.61
N LYS A 89 -10.57 3.04 -13.07
CA LYS A 89 -9.80 4.11 -13.73
C LYS A 89 -8.44 4.33 -13.08
N ALA A 90 -8.40 4.42 -11.74
CA ALA A 90 -7.15 4.64 -11.01
C ALA A 90 -6.04 3.59 -11.32
N PRO A 91 -6.33 2.28 -11.45
CA PRO A 91 -5.30 1.29 -11.81
C PRO A 91 -4.68 1.54 -13.19
N LYS A 92 -5.48 2.05 -14.13
CA LYS A 92 -5.03 2.37 -15.50
C LYS A 92 -4.16 3.61 -15.50
N CYS A 93 -4.54 4.62 -14.71
CA CYS A 93 -3.75 5.85 -14.64
C CYS A 93 -2.41 5.66 -13.92
N ILE A 94 -2.30 4.74 -12.96
CA ILE A 94 -1.03 4.48 -12.26
C ILE A 94 -0.08 3.54 -13.03
N GLU A 95 -0.57 2.84 -14.06
CA GLU A 95 0.19 1.86 -14.84
C GLU A 95 1.57 2.35 -15.35
N PRO A 96 1.71 3.58 -15.88
CA PRO A 96 3.02 4.11 -16.29
C PRO A 96 4.03 4.14 -15.15
N VAL A 97 3.59 4.54 -13.94
CA VAL A 97 4.44 4.59 -12.74
C VAL A 97 4.83 3.17 -12.32
N MET A 98 3.87 2.24 -12.34
CA MET A 98 4.11 0.83 -12.01
C MET A 98 5.14 0.18 -12.93
N LYS A 99 5.11 0.52 -14.22
CA LYS A 99 6.06 0.03 -15.21
C LYS A 99 7.48 0.50 -14.90
N VAL A 100 7.67 1.80 -14.63
CA VAL A 100 8.98 2.34 -14.24
C VAL A 100 9.50 1.65 -12.98
N LEU A 101 8.64 1.44 -11.97
CA LEU A 101 9.02 0.74 -10.74
C LEU A 101 9.43 -0.71 -11.00
N LYS A 102 8.67 -1.45 -11.82
CA LYS A 102 8.94 -2.85 -12.16
C LYS A 102 10.26 -3.02 -12.90
N ASP A 103 10.54 -2.16 -13.87
CA ASP A 103 11.77 -2.21 -14.67
C ASP A 103 13.02 -1.91 -13.83
N CYS A 104 12.82 -1.23 -12.71
CA CYS A 104 13.85 -0.68 -11.86
C CYS A 104 14.16 -1.53 -10.61
N MET A 105 13.30 -2.50 -10.29
CA MET A 105 13.45 -3.37 -9.12
C MET A 105 14.28 -4.62 -9.41
N PRO A 106 15.02 -5.13 -8.40
CA PRO A 106 15.69 -6.42 -8.52
C PRO A 106 14.66 -7.54 -8.73
N GLN A 107 15.08 -8.65 -9.34
CA GLN A 107 14.18 -9.74 -9.75
C GLN A 107 13.23 -10.20 -8.62
N GLN A 108 13.73 -10.34 -7.40
CA GLN A 108 12.96 -10.74 -6.21
C GLN A 108 11.85 -9.76 -5.81
N SER A 109 11.97 -8.49 -6.20
CA SER A 109 11.00 -7.43 -5.86
C SER A 109 10.17 -6.95 -7.04
N LYS A 110 10.36 -7.48 -8.26
CA LYS A 110 9.64 -7.01 -9.46
C LYS A 110 8.13 -7.12 -9.36
N GLU A 111 7.64 -8.09 -8.60
CA GLU A 111 6.20 -8.33 -8.41
C GLU A 111 5.60 -7.50 -7.26
N VAL A 112 6.45 -6.95 -6.39
CA VAL A 112 6.00 -6.19 -5.21
C VAL A 112 5.11 -5.01 -5.58
N PRO A 113 5.44 -4.16 -6.57
CA PRO A 113 4.55 -3.07 -6.97
C PRO A 113 3.15 -3.58 -7.32
N GLN A 114 3.06 -4.57 -8.22
CA GLN A 114 1.76 -5.08 -8.66
C GLN A 114 0.99 -5.73 -7.51
N PHE A 115 1.68 -6.48 -6.65
CA PHE A 115 1.09 -7.05 -5.45
C PHE A 115 0.51 -5.97 -4.51
N MET A 116 1.24 -4.87 -4.30
CA MET A 116 0.79 -3.75 -3.48
C MET A 116 -0.43 -3.06 -4.10
N LEU A 117 -0.42 -2.82 -5.43
CA LEU A 117 -1.56 -2.25 -6.14
C LEU A 117 -2.80 -3.14 -6.01
N ASN A 118 -2.66 -4.44 -6.26
CA ASN A 118 -3.75 -5.39 -6.11
C ASN A 118 -4.29 -5.40 -4.67
N SER A 119 -3.41 -5.28 -3.68
CA SER A 119 -3.81 -5.25 -2.26
C SER A 119 -4.60 -3.98 -1.96
N LEU A 120 -4.13 -2.83 -2.46
CA LEU A 120 -4.87 -1.57 -2.36
C LEU A 120 -6.27 -1.67 -2.99
N LEU A 121 -6.40 -2.30 -4.14
CA LEU A 121 -7.70 -2.49 -4.80
C LEU A 121 -8.64 -3.40 -4.01
N LYS A 122 -8.12 -4.41 -3.31
CA LYS A 122 -8.93 -5.21 -2.37
C LYS A 122 -9.41 -4.39 -1.18
N GLY A 123 -8.57 -3.48 -0.67
CA GLY A 123 -8.97 -2.53 0.36
C GLY A 123 -10.06 -1.57 -0.11
N VAL A 124 -9.92 -1.03 -1.33
CA VAL A 124 -10.97 -0.20 -1.97
C VAL A 124 -12.26 -1.01 -2.14
N ASP A 125 -12.16 -2.27 -2.60
CA ASP A 125 -13.31 -3.17 -2.74
C ASP A 125 -14.06 -3.36 -1.43
N TYR A 126 -13.31 -3.53 -0.33
CA TYR A 126 -13.87 -3.62 1.02
C TYR A 126 -14.61 -2.32 1.38
N ILE A 127 -13.93 -1.16 1.38
CA ILE A 127 -14.52 0.14 1.74
C ILE A 127 -15.79 0.41 0.92
N CYS A 128 -15.77 0.13 -0.38
CA CYS A 128 -16.90 0.38 -1.28
C CYS A 128 -18.11 -0.55 -1.05
N LYS A 129 -17.95 -1.64 -0.30
CA LYS A 129 -19.02 -2.58 0.07
C LYS A 129 -19.43 -2.46 1.54
N THR A 130 -18.56 -1.87 2.35
CA THR A 130 -18.77 -1.59 3.76
C THR A 130 -19.83 -0.50 3.92
N ASP A 131 -20.67 -0.64 4.94
CA ASP A 131 -21.68 0.36 5.27
C ASP A 131 -21.06 1.66 5.83
N GLY A 132 -21.86 2.72 5.85
CA GLY A 132 -21.40 4.03 6.27
C GLY A 132 -20.90 4.08 7.71
N GLU A 133 -21.50 3.31 8.63
CA GLU A 133 -21.11 3.28 10.04
C GLU A 133 -19.67 2.82 10.21
N HIS A 134 -19.33 1.69 9.58
CA HIS A 134 -17.96 1.18 9.58
C HIS A 134 -16.98 2.12 8.88
N ILE A 135 -17.38 2.81 7.80
CA ILE A 135 -16.53 3.80 7.13
C ILE A 135 -16.20 4.97 8.07
N PHE A 136 -17.19 5.49 8.80
CA PHE A 136 -16.96 6.57 9.78
C PHE A 136 -16.00 6.12 10.89
N GLU A 137 -16.10 4.87 11.33
CA GLU A 137 -15.23 4.32 12.36
C GLU A 137 -13.76 4.18 11.92
N LEU A 138 -13.48 4.08 10.61
CA LEU A 138 -12.10 4.13 10.10
C LEU A 138 -11.41 5.49 10.36
N GLY A 139 -12.18 6.55 10.60
CA GLY A 139 -11.67 7.87 10.96
C GLY A 139 -11.55 8.10 12.47
N ASN A 140 -11.83 7.10 13.30
CA ASN A 140 -11.89 7.28 14.75
C ASN A 140 -10.51 7.60 15.33
N VAL A 141 -10.43 8.65 16.16
CA VAL A 141 -9.19 9.11 16.80
C VAL A 141 -8.54 8.02 17.66
N CYS A 142 -9.33 7.07 18.17
CA CYS A 142 -8.83 5.94 18.96
C CYS A 142 -7.80 5.09 18.19
N LEU A 143 -7.87 5.04 16.86
CA LEU A 143 -6.94 4.30 16.00
C LEU A 143 -5.51 4.81 16.11
N HIS A 144 -5.35 6.11 16.40
CA HIS A 144 -4.05 6.78 16.50
C HIS A 144 -3.51 6.85 17.93
N ARG A 145 -4.30 6.46 18.94
CA ARG A 145 -3.85 6.50 20.35
C ARG A 145 -2.77 5.46 20.59
N GLN A 146 -1.57 5.92 20.90
CA GLN A 146 -0.48 5.02 21.26
C GLN A 146 -0.70 4.44 22.65
N ASN A 147 -0.47 3.13 22.77
CA ASN A 147 -0.40 2.45 24.05
C ASN A 147 0.92 1.65 24.17
N PRO A 148 1.31 1.21 25.38
CA PRO A 148 2.56 0.48 25.59
C PRO A 148 2.68 -0.80 24.74
N MET A 149 1.56 -1.46 24.45
CA MET A 149 1.53 -2.64 23.57
C MET A 149 1.80 -2.26 22.11
N THR A 150 1.24 -1.15 21.62
CA THR A 150 1.54 -0.58 20.29
C THR A 150 3.04 -0.33 20.13
N LEU A 151 3.66 0.31 21.12
CA LEU A 151 5.08 0.64 21.11
C LEU A 151 5.94 -0.64 21.06
N THR A 152 5.56 -1.65 21.82
CA THR A 152 6.23 -2.95 21.82
C THR A 152 6.11 -3.63 20.45
N CYS A 153 4.92 -3.62 19.84
CA CYS A 153 4.76 -4.18 18.50
C CYS A 153 5.58 -3.42 17.47
N LYS A 154 5.53 -2.07 17.48
CA LYS A 154 6.29 -1.24 16.55
C LYS A 154 7.79 -1.56 16.60
N ARG A 155 8.35 -1.77 17.79
CA ARG A 155 9.75 -2.21 17.97
C ARG A 155 10.01 -3.57 17.32
N LYS A 156 9.17 -4.58 17.57
CA LYS A 156 9.31 -5.91 16.95
C LYS A 156 9.20 -5.86 15.42
N LEU A 157 8.26 -5.07 14.91
CA LEU A 157 8.09 -4.83 13.48
C LEU A 157 9.34 -4.19 12.86
N THR A 158 9.90 -3.20 13.56
CA THR A 158 11.11 -2.49 13.10
C THR A 158 12.30 -3.44 13.02
N MET A 159 12.48 -4.32 14.01
CA MET A 159 13.55 -5.32 13.99
C MET A 159 13.39 -6.31 12.82
N ARG A 160 12.16 -6.77 12.52
CA ARG A 160 11.91 -7.61 11.34
C ARG A 160 12.11 -6.86 10.02
N LEU A 161 11.72 -5.59 9.95
CA LEU A 161 11.96 -4.80 8.73
C LEU A 161 13.46 -4.63 8.44
N GLN A 162 14.28 -4.53 9.49
CA GLN A 162 15.73 -4.46 9.36
C GLN A 162 16.35 -5.75 8.79
N THR A 163 15.76 -6.92 9.02
CA THR A 163 16.28 -8.18 8.45
C THR A 163 16.06 -8.26 6.94
N TYR A 164 14.94 -7.74 6.43
CA TYR A 164 14.65 -7.71 4.99
C TYR A 164 15.48 -6.67 4.21
N HIS A 165 16.06 -5.70 4.92
CA HIS A 165 16.85 -4.63 4.31
C HIS A 165 18.06 -5.15 3.52
N ARG A 166 18.60 -6.32 3.88
CA ARG A 166 19.84 -6.84 3.28
C ARG A 166 19.63 -7.64 1.99
N ASN A 167 18.48 -8.28 1.82
CA ASN A 167 18.28 -9.26 0.75
C ASN A 167 17.25 -8.82 -0.31
N GLY A 168 16.64 -7.64 -0.15
CA GLY A 168 15.46 -7.28 -0.92
C GLY A 168 14.19 -7.83 -0.30
N LEU A 169 13.06 -7.20 -0.59
CA LEU A 169 11.76 -7.58 -0.05
C LEU A 169 10.95 -8.24 -1.16
N GLY A 170 10.62 -9.51 -1.01
CA GLY A 170 9.70 -10.22 -1.90
C GLY A 170 8.25 -10.14 -1.41
N VAL A 171 7.33 -10.65 -2.24
CA VAL A 171 5.90 -10.74 -1.89
C VAL A 171 5.70 -11.60 -0.63
N ASN A 172 6.39 -12.73 -0.52
CA ASN A 172 6.31 -13.62 0.64
C ASN A 172 6.78 -12.93 1.94
N ASP A 173 7.80 -12.08 1.86
CA ASP A 173 8.29 -11.30 3.00
C ASP A 173 7.25 -10.27 3.46
N ILE A 174 6.61 -9.59 2.51
CA ILE A 174 5.49 -8.66 2.78
C ILE A 174 4.34 -9.41 3.45
N CYS A 175 3.96 -10.55 2.91
CA CYS A 175 2.86 -11.35 3.45
C CYS A 175 3.16 -11.89 4.85
N SER A 176 4.37 -12.38 5.08
CA SER A 176 4.82 -12.80 6.42
C SER A 176 4.79 -11.64 7.41
N LEU A 177 5.26 -10.45 6.99
CA LEU A 177 5.25 -9.24 7.82
C LEU A 177 3.83 -8.79 8.15
N MET A 178 2.93 -8.78 7.17
CA MET A 178 1.53 -8.38 7.36
C MET A 178 0.78 -9.39 8.23
N LYS A 179 0.98 -10.70 8.04
CA LYS A 179 0.40 -11.72 8.94
C LYS A 179 0.91 -11.55 10.38
N TYR A 180 2.19 -11.25 10.54
CA TYR A 180 2.80 -10.97 11.84
C TYR A 180 2.24 -9.70 12.51
N MET A 181 1.88 -8.68 11.73
CA MET A 181 1.34 -7.42 12.24
C MET A 181 -0.13 -7.54 12.67
N ARG A 182 -0.89 -8.49 12.12
CA ARG A 182 -2.32 -8.66 12.42
C ARG A 182 -2.63 -8.79 13.92
N PRO A 183 -1.97 -9.67 14.70
CA PRO A 183 -2.26 -9.80 16.13
C PRO A 183 -1.90 -8.51 16.89
N CYS A 184 -0.87 -7.79 16.47
CA CYS A 184 -0.54 -6.51 17.08
C CYS A 184 -1.63 -5.46 16.88
N LEU A 185 -2.16 -5.36 15.67
CA LEU A 185 -3.26 -4.44 15.35
C LEU A 185 -4.50 -4.82 16.16
N LYS A 186 -4.85 -6.10 16.21
CA LYS A 186 -5.97 -6.59 17.02
C LYS A 186 -5.80 -6.20 18.50
N THR A 187 -4.63 -6.47 19.09
CA THR A 187 -4.35 -6.07 20.46
C THR A 187 -4.42 -4.55 20.61
N HIS A 188 -3.76 -3.78 19.76
CA HIS A 188 -3.77 -2.32 19.79
C HIS A 188 -5.20 -1.77 19.79
N PHE A 189 -6.04 -2.20 18.85
CA PHE A 189 -7.41 -1.73 18.75
C PHE A 189 -8.28 -2.21 19.90
N SER A 190 -8.08 -3.44 20.42
CA SER A 190 -8.82 -3.89 21.61
C SER A 190 -8.56 -3.05 22.87
N TYR A 191 -7.36 -2.49 22.99
CA TYR A 191 -6.97 -1.63 24.12
C TYR A 191 -7.30 -0.16 23.88
N SER A 192 -7.13 0.32 22.65
CA SER A 192 -7.32 1.74 22.32
C SER A 192 -8.76 2.09 21.93
N CYS A 193 -9.52 1.14 21.38
CA CYS A 193 -10.87 1.32 20.83
C CYS A 193 -11.84 0.30 21.45
N GLY A 194 -12.77 0.78 22.28
CA GLY A 194 -13.77 -0.08 22.93
C GLY A 194 -14.92 -0.53 22.03
N SER A 195 -15.12 0.10 20.88
CA SER A 195 -16.19 -0.22 19.94
C SER A 195 -15.84 -1.45 19.10
N ALA A 196 -16.76 -2.44 19.09
CA ALA A 196 -16.64 -3.62 18.25
C ALA A 196 -16.67 -3.26 16.76
N VAL A 197 -17.53 -2.31 16.37
CA VAL A 197 -17.66 -1.82 14.98
C VAL A 197 -16.34 -1.24 14.47
N THR A 198 -15.64 -0.45 15.31
CA THR A 198 -14.32 0.08 14.93
C THR A 198 -13.29 -1.03 14.72
N GLN A 199 -13.30 -2.04 15.58
CA GLN A 199 -12.39 -3.19 15.44
C GLN A 199 -12.71 -3.99 14.18
N GLU A 200 -13.98 -4.23 13.90
CA GLU A 200 -14.45 -4.93 12.71
C GLU A 200 -14.11 -4.17 11.43
N ALA A 201 -14.36 -2.86 11.38
CA ALA A 201 -14.04 -2.01 10.23
C ALA A 201 -12.55 -2.05 9.89
N VAL A 202 -11.69 -1.84 10.89
CA VAL A 202 -10.24 -1.74 10.66
C VAL A 202 -9.61 -3.09 10.42
N LEU A 203 -9.99 -4.13 11.17
CA LEU A 203 -9.47 -5.48 10.93
C LEU A 203 -10.01 -6.06 9.61
N GLY A 204 -11.25 -5.76 9.23
CA GLY A 204 -11.81 -6.15 7.95
C GLY A 204 -11.08 -5.50 6.77
N LEU A 205 -10.79 -4.20 6.86
CA LEU A 205 -9.97 -3.51 5.87
C LEU A 205 -8.55 -4.09 5.80
N TYR A 206 -7.96 -4.39 6.96
CA TYR A 206 -6.65 -5.03 7.04
C TYR A 206 -6.62 -6.42 6.41
N ASP A 207 -7.64 -7.23 6.68
CA ASP A 207 -7.81 -8.56 6.13
C ASP A 207 -8.07 -8.50 4.61
N ALA A 208 -8.75 -7.47 4.12
CA ALA A 208 -8.90 -7.21 2.69
C ALA A 208 -7.55 -6.94 2.01
N PHE A 209 -6.68 -6.11 2.61
CA PHE A 209 -5.31 -5.93 2.10
C PHE A 209 -4.51 -7.24 2.09
N LEU A 210 -4.71 -8.09 3.11
CA LEU A 210 -4.05 -9.38 3.25
C LEU A 210 -4.59 -10.48 2.32
N SER A 211 -5.75 -10.30 1.70
CA SER A 211 -6.40 -11.36 0.91
C SER A 211 -5.52 -11.89 -0.24
N ASN A 212 -4.69 -11.03 -0.84
CA ASN A 212 -3.76 -11.44 -1.88
C ASN A 212 -2.64 -12.33 -1.36
N CYS A 213 -2.29 -12.27 -0.07
CA CYS A 213 -1.30 -13.16 0.53
C CYS A 213 -1.77 -14.61 0.64
N VAL A 214 -3.09 -14.83 0.73
CA VAL A 214 -3.68 -16.17 0.81
C VAL A 214 -3.73 -16.82 -0.57
N ALA A 215 -3.95 -16.01 -1.62
CA ALA A 215 -3.91 -16.48 -3.02
C ALA A 215 -2.51 -16.98 -3.41
N THR A 216 -1.45 -16.27 -3.02
CA THR A 216 -0.07 -16.62 -3.37
C THR A 216 0.43 -17.92 -2.70
N GLU A 217 -0.05 -18.23 -1.48
CA GLU A 217 0.31 -19.50 -0.82
C GLU A 217 -0.29 -20.72 -1.53
N ASN A 218 -1.49 -20.58 -2.09
CA ASN A 218 -2.13 -21.65 -2.86
C ASN A 218 -1.45 -21.85 -4.22
N GLU A 219 -1.03 -20.77 -4.89
CA GLU A 219 -0.30 -20.83 -6.17
C GLU A 219 1.11 -21.43 -6.02
N ILE A 220 1.81 -21.17 -4.91
CA ILE A 220 3.11 -21.80 -4.62
C ILE A 220 2.94 -23.30 -4.33
N ALA A 221 1.93 -23.68 -3.54
CA ALA A 221 1.64 -25.08 -3.23
C ALA A 221 1.21 -25.89 -4.46
N GLU A 222 0.57 -25.28 -5.45
CA GLU A 222 0.21 -25.92 -6.72
C GLU A 222 1.41 -26.04 -7.68
N ASN A 223 2.29 -25.04 -7.73
CA ASN A 223 3.51 -25.07 -8.54
C ASN A 223 4.57 -26.06 -8.01
N GLU A 224 4.68 -26.25 -6.69
CA GLU A 224 5.52 -27.29 -6.11
C GLU A 224 5.01 -28.70 -6.40
N LYS A 225 3.68 -28.89 -6.48
CA LYS A 225 3.07 -30.16 -6.89
C LYS A 225 3.29 -30.47 -8.37
N THR A 226 3.33 -29.46 -9.24
CA THR A 226 3.58 -29.66 -10.68
C THR A 226 5.06 -29.82 -11.01
N SER A 227 5.97 -29.21 -10.23
CA SER A 227 7.41 -29.37 -10.41
C SER A 227 8.00 -30.66 -9.79
N GLY A 228 7.22 -31.38 -8.98
CA GLY A 228 7.64 -32.61 -8.28
C GLY A 228 7.44 -33.92 -9.03
N THR A 229 7.10 -33.91 -10.33
CA THR A 229 6.71 -35.12 -11.09
C THR A 229 7.70 -35.56 -12.17
N ASN A 230 9.02 -35.41 -11.96
CA ASN A 230 10.05 -35.97 -12.86
C ASN A 230 11.39 -36.20 -12.14
N LEU A 231 11.44 -37.03 -11.09
CA LEU A 231 12.72 -37.47 -10.50
C LEU A 231 12.58 -38.77 -9.67
N LEU A 232 11.75 -39.72 -10.14
CA LEU A 232 11.66 -41.07 -9.58
C LEU A 232 11.63 -42.12 -10.69
N GLU A 233 12.59 -42.09 -11.60
CA GLU A 233 13.07 -43.28 -12.30
C GLU A 233 14.60 -43.20 -12.36
N ASP A 234 15.26 -44.35 -12.31
CA ASP A 234 16.72 -44.56 -12.32
C ASP A 234 17.47 -44.42 -11.00
N PHE A 235 17.26 -45.37 -10.08
CA PHE A 235 18.37 -46.12 -9.48
C PHE A 235 17.93 -47.55 -9.16
N SER A 236 18.18 -48.47 -10.09
CA SER A 236 18.25 -49.90 -9.85
C SER A 236 19.35 -50.46 -10.72
N TYR A 237 20.53 -50.68 -10.14
CA TYR A 237 21.48 -51.77 -10.43
C TYR A 237 22.50 -51.85 -9.29
#